data_AF-A0A076I2F6-F1
#
_entry.id   AF-A0A076I2F6-F1
#
_cell.length_a   1.000
_cell.length_b   1.000
_cell.length_c   1.000
_cell.angle_alpha   90.00
_cell.angle_beta   90.00
_cell.angle_gamma   90.00
#
_symmetry.space_group_name_H-M   'P 1'
#
loop_
_entity.id
_entity.type
_entity.pdbx_description
1 polymer ?
#
loop_
_entity_poly.entity_id
_entity_poly.type
_entity_poly.pdbx_seq_one_letter_code
_entity_poly.pdbx_strand_id
1 'polypeptide(L)' 'MPGELRHALSAAFFGNPLFSPLEQLLANHRIHECEDTGQLTYWLAELPAVLARRQAATFSTPTASASHVV' A
#
# COMPACT_ATOMS: atom_id res chain seq x y z
N MET A 1 -4.01 12.74 17.14
CA MET A 1 -2.72 13.47 17.08
C MET A 1 -1.94 13.06 15.82
N PRO A 2 -1.07 13.90 15.23
CA PRO A 2 -0.35 13.57 13.99
C PRO A 2 0.50 12.29 14.09
N GLY A 3 1.07 12.01 15.27
CA GLY A 3 1.83 10.78 15.52
C GLY A 3 1.00 9.50 15.37
N GLU A 4 -0.27 9.51 15.77
CA GLU A 4 -1.18 8.36 15.63
C GLU A 4 -1.54 8.10 14.16
N LEU A 5 -1.75 9.17 13.38
CA LEU A 5 -2.01 9.06 11.94
C LEU A 5 -0.80 8.47 11.20
N ARG A 6 0.41 8.95 11.52
CA ARG A 6 1.65 8.41 10.96
C ARG A 6 1.82 6.94 11.32
N HIS A 7 1.55 6.57 12.57
CA HIS A 7 1.63 5.18 13.01
C HIS A 7 0.64 4.29 12.25
N ALA A 8 -0.63 4.70 12.14
CA ALA A 8 -1.67 3.96 11.44
C ALA A 8 -1.34 3.77 9.95
N LEU A 9 -0.85 4.82 9.28
CA LEU A 9 -0.39 4.73 7.90
C LEU A 9 0.80 3.78 7.76
N SER A 10 1.84 3.95 8.58
CA SER A 10 3.04 3.10 8.52
C SER A 10 2.72 1.62 8.74
N ALA A 11 1.81 1.31 9.67
CA ALA A 11 1.36 -0.06 9.93
C ALA A 11 0.65 -0.72 8.73
N ALA A 12 0.02 0.06 7.86
CA ALA A 12 -0.67 -0.46 6.69
C ALA A 12 0.25 -0.80 5.51
N PHE A 13 1.42 -0.15 5.43
CA PHE A 13 2.42 -0.41 4.41
C PHE A 13 3.44 -1.46 4.86
N PHE A 14 3.92 -1.37 6.10
CA PHE A 14 5.05 -2.17 6.55
C PHE A 14 4.67 -3.65 6.71
N GLY A 15 5.38 -4.53 6.00
CA GLY A 15 5.09 -5.97 6.03
C GLY A 15 3.85 -6.37 5.22
N ASN A 16 3.21 -5.44 4.51
CA ASN A 16 2.06 -5.75 3.66
C ASN A 16 2.53 -6.26 2.28
N PRO A 17 2.19 -7.50 1.89
CA PRO A 17 2.67 -8.11 0.65
C PRO A 17 2.12 -7.45 -0.63
N LEU A 18 1.14 -6.54 -0.52
CA LEU A 18 0.59 -5.78 -1.64
C LEU A 18 1.51 -4.64 -2.10
N PHE A 19 2.59 -4.37 -1.36
CA PHE A 19 3.57 -3.35 -1.67
C PHE A 19 4.96 -3.97 -1.75
N SER A 20 5.72 -3.59 -2.78
CA SER A 20 7.13 -3.94 -2.89
C SER A 20 7.95 -3.27 -1.78
N PRO A 21 9.14 -3.81 -1.43
CA PRO A 21 10.01 -3.21 -0.42
C PRO A 21 10.35 -1.73 -0.70
N LEU A 22 10.52 -1.36 -1.96
CA LEU A 22 10.78 0.02 -2.36
C LEU A 22 9.57 0.93 -2.10
N GLU A 23 8.36 0.48 -2.44
CA GLU A 23 7.14 1.23 -2.15
C GLU A 23 6.93 1.44 -0.64
N GLN A 24 7.23 0.42 0.17
CA GLN A 24 7.14 0.51 1.62
C GLN A 24 8.12 1.56 2.18
N LEU A 25 9.36 1.60 1.67
CA LEU A 25 10.36 2.60 2.06
C LEU A 25 9.95 4.03 1.66
N LEU A 26 9.48 4.22 0.43
CA LEU A 26 9.02 5.52 -0.06
C LEU A 26 7.80 6.02 0.71
N ALA A 27 6.84 5.12 0.98
CA ALA A 27 5.67 5.45 1.80
C ALA A 27 6.09 5.87 3.20
N ASN A 28 6.99 5.12 3.84
CA ASN A 28 7.52 5.46 5.17
C ASN A 28 8.15 6.86 5.17
N HIS A 29 9.09 7.12 4.26
CA HIS A 29 9.74 8.42 4.15
C HIS A 29 8.72 9.56 4.02
N ARG A 30 7.75 9.41 3.10
CA ARG A 30 6.72 10.42 2.84
C ARG A 30 5.77 10.65 4.02
N ILE A 31 5.42 9.62 4.78
CA ILE A 31 4.60 9.73 6.00
C ILE A 31 5.33 10.54 7.07
N HIS A 32 6.65 10.30 7.21
CA HIS A 32 7.46 10.94 8.24
C HIS A 32 7.81 12.40 7.90
N GLU A 33 7.99 12.73 6.62
CA GLU A 33 8.21 14.11 6.16
C GLU A 33 6.93 14.96 6.11
N CYS A 34 5.75 14.35 6.07
CA CYS A 34 4.50 15.07 5.98
C CYS A 34 4.12 15.73 7.32
N GLU A 35 4.20 17.06 7.38
CA GLU A 35 3.78 17.88 8.53
C GLU A 35 2.28 18.22 8.51
N ASP A 36 1.63 18.08 7.35
CA ASP A 36 0.20 18.39 7.19
C ASP A 36 -0.69 17.24 7.69
N THR A 37 -1.39 17.50 8.80
CA THR A 37 -2.31 16.55 9.42
C THR A 37 -3.53 16.25 8.53
N GLY A 38 -4.00 17.22 7.73
CA GLY A 38 -5.08 17.02 6.78
C GLY A 38 -4.68 16.06 5.67
N GLN A 39 -3.45 16.18 5.17
CA GLN A 39 -2.90 15.28 4.18
C GLN A 39 -2.73 13.85 4.72
N LEU A 40 -2.22 13.68 5.94
CA LEU A 40 -2.14 12.36 6.60
C LEU A 40 -3.54 11.74 6.79
N THR A 41 -4.53 12.54 7.18
CA THR A 41 -5.91 12.07 7.36
C THR A 41 -6.52 11.62 6.03
N TYR A 42 -6.30 12.40 4.96
CA TYR A 42 -6.75 12.04 3.62
C TYR A 42 -6.13 10.73 3.13
N TRP A 43 -4.81 10.55 3.29
CA TRP A 43 -4.16 9.30 2.91
C TRP A 43 -4.69 8.11 3.70
N LEU A 44 -4.98 8.28 4.99
CA LEU A 44 -5.54 7.21 5.81
C LEU A 44 -6.95 6.82 5.34
N ALA A 45 -7.76 7.80 4.94
CA ALA A 45 -9.11 7.58 4.42
C ALA A 45 -9.12 6.87 3.05
N GLU A 46 -8.15 7.17 2.17
CA GLU A 46 -8.03 6.56 0.83
C GLU A 46 -7.43 5.14 0.85
N LEU A 47 -6.72 4.79 1.93
CA LEU A 47 -5.96 3.55 2.04
C LEU A 47 -6.79 2.27 1.78
N PRO A 48 -8.02 2.11 2.30
CA PRO A 48 -8.83 0.91 2.03
C PRO A 48 -9.13 0.73 0.53
N ALA A 49 -9.40 1.81 -0.19
CA ALA A 49 -9.67 1.76 -1.62
C ALA A 49 -8.41 1.38 -2.41
N VAL A 50 -7.24 1.88 -2.02
CA VAL A 50 -5.95 1.49 -2.62
C VAL A 50 -5.68 -0.01 -2.41
N LEU A 51 -5.88 -0.51 -1.18
CA LEU A 51 -5.68 -1.92 -0.85
C LEU A 51 -6.63 -2.82 -1.64
N ALA A 52 -7.91 -2.48 -1.71
CA ALA A 52 -8.91 -3.23 -2.47
C ALA A 52 -8.56 -3.33 -3.97
N ARG A 53 -8.11 -2.21 -4.58
CA ARG A 53 -7.66 -2.20 -5.98
C ARG A 53 -6.44 -3.10 -6.21
N ARG A 54 -5.44 -3.04 -5.31
CA ARG A 54 -4.23 -3.87 -5.41
C ARG A 54 -4.52 -5.35 -5.21
N GLN A 55 -5.36 -5.68 -4.24
CA GLN A 55 -5.82 -7.05 -4.03
C GLN A 55 -6.51 -7.59 -5.28
N ALA A 56 -7.46 -6.85 -5.85
CA ALA A 56 -8.13 -7.25 -7.08
C ALA A 56 -7.15 -7.49 -8.24
N ALA A 57 -6.14 -6.62 -8.40
CA ALA A 57 -5.10 -6.78 -9.41
C ALA A 57 -4.28 -8.07 -9.21
N THR A 58 -3.98 -8.47 -7.96
CA THR A 58 -3.28 -9.73 -7.65
C THR A 58 -4.14 -10.96 -8.00
N PHE A 59 -5.46 -10.91 -7.77
CA PHE A 59 -6.36 -12.00 -8.11
C PHE A 59 -6.69 -12.11 -9.60
N SER A 60 -6.50 -11.04 -10.38
CA SER A 60 -6.78 -11.02 -11.83
C SER A 60 -5.64 -11.50 -12.72
N THR A 61 -4.53 -12.01 -12.16
CA THR A 61 -3.46 -12.60 -12.97
C THR A 61 -4.01 -13.82 -13.73
N PRO A 62 -4.16 -13.79 -15.07
CA PRO A 62 -4.51 -15.00 -15.80
C PRO A 62 -3.29 -15.90 -15.73
N THR A 63 -3.43 -17.04 -15.07
CA THR A 63 -2.49 -18.15 -15.24
C THR A 63 -2.57 -18.56 -16.71
N ALA A 64 -1.68 -18.01 -17.53
CA ALA A 64 -1.44 -18.53 -18.87
C ALA A 64 -0.92 -19.95 -18.66
N SER A 65 -1.84 -20.92 -18.78
CA SER A 65 -1.54 -22.34 -18.81
C SER A 65 -0.49 -22.55 -19.89
N ALA A 66 0.74 -22.81 -19.46
CA ALA A 66 1.81 -23.26 -20.33
C ALA A 66 1.43 -24.65 -20.85
N SER A 67 0.70 -24.68 -21.97
CA SER A 67 0.50 -25.91 -22.74
C SER A 67 1.85 -26.31 -23.32
N HIS A 68 2.50 -27.21 -22.60
CA HIS A 68 3.55 -28.09 -23.05
C HIS A 68 3.11 -28.78 -24.36
N VAL A 69 3.88 -28.64 -25.43
CA VAL A 69 3.78 -29.49 -26.62
C VAL A 69 5.13 -30.17 -26.78
N VAL A 70 5.11 -31.50 -26.63
CA VAL A 70 6.18 -32.45 -26.93
C VAL A 70 6.28 -32.63 -28.43
#